data_AF-A0ABD6EI05-F1
#
_entry.id   AF-A0ABD6EI05-F1
#
_cell.length_a   1.000
_cell.length_b   1.000
_cell.length_c   1.000
_cell.angle_alpha   90.00
_cell.angle_beta   90.00
_cell.angle_gamma   90.00
#
_symmetry.space_group_name_H-M   'P 1'
#
loop_
_entity.id
_entity.type
_entity.pdbx_description
1 polymer ?
#
loop_
_entity_poly.entity_id
_entity_poly.type
_entity_poly.pdbx_seq_one_letter_code
_entity_poly.pdbx_strand_id
1 'polypeptide(L)'
;MHGVWRHWAPPMERSKLATTAFAGAYLGVMLGLPVSAYLVTYIDWSAPFYFFGVSGIIWLLLWVYISAPSPITCKHISEDERQFITENVGRIATSQTTLTTIPWKRIFLSLPVWAIVVCNFCRSWTFFLMLGNQLTYMSDVLHLEIHNGGWISSLPHIVMTIVLLASGQIADYLRSTGKLSTTMVRKLFTVLGFSFEAAFLCGLAFVTQPVLAVTMLVLGVGLGGFNIAGFNVNHFDIAPRYAPILMGFSNGVGALAGISGLVSEHLTADGPAGWRTCFLLAMCIDLVGLITFVVFGSGELQDWAKEVEPQQSTEEIVRRLSSAIKRVSSIRGSSFFRRSYAKKDDQVSIADEFSRQSSERSMKEVKKSELSSIREADV
;
A
#
# COMPACT_ATOMS: atom_id res chain seq x y z
N MET A 1 6.25 13.19 2.42
CA MET A 1 5.23 14.04 1.79
C MET A 1 3.94 14.15 2.59
N HIS A 2 3.20 13.07 2.83
CA HIS A 2 1.89 13.17 3.47
C HIS A 2 1.93 13.71 4.92
N GLY A 3 2.97 13.36 5.69
CA GLY A 3 3.22 13.95 7.01
C GLY A 3 3.65 15.43 6.97
N VAL A 4 4.25 15.88 5.87
CA VAL A 4 4.61 17.30 5.68
C VAL A 4 3.37 18.12 5.34
N TRP A 5 2.53 17.64 4.42
CA TRP A 5 1.28 18.33 4.03
C TRP A 5 0.29 18.47 5.16
N ARG A 6 0.34 17.59 6.16
CA ARG A 6 -0.43 17.77 7.39
C ARG A 6 -0.20 19.16 8.03
N HIS A 7 1.02 19.70 7.96
CA HIS A 7 1.36 21.01 8.53
C HIS A 7 1.37 22.15 7.50
N TRP A 8 1.52 21.82 6.22
CA TRP A 8 1.78 22.79 5.14
C TRP A 8 0.63 22.95 4.14
N ALA A 9 -0.35 22.04 4.09
CA ALA A 9 -1.40 22.04 3.07
C ALA A 9 -2.78 22.42 3.65
N PRO A 10 -3.28 23.64 3.37
CA PRO A 10 -4.65 24.03 3.66
C PRO A 10 -5.66 23.05 3.05
N PRO A 11 -6.79 22.72 3.72
CA PRO A 11 -7.75 21.72 3.26
C PRO A 11 -8.25 21.89 1.82
N MET A 12 -8.36 23.15 1.36
CA MET A 12 -8.84 23.49 0.02
C MET A 12 -7.79 23.36 -1.09
N GLU A 13 -6.50 23.30 -0.75
CA GLU A 13 -5.39 23.21 -1.72
C GLU A 13 -4.66 21.86 -1.67
N ARG A 14 -5.12 20.95 -0.81
CA ARG A 14 -4.50 19.63 -0.63
C ARG A 14 -4.43 18.83 -1.91
N SER A 15 -5.46 18.90 -2.77
CA SER A 15 -5.46 18.10 -4.00
C SER A 15 -4.40 18.61 -4.95
N LYS A 16 -4.32 19.91 -5.18
CA LYS A 16 -3.33 20.59 -6.01
C LYS A 16 -1.89 20.31 -5.55
N LEU A 17 -1.62 20.46 -4.25
CA LEU A 17 -0.29 20.17 -3.69
C LEU A 17 0.06 18.69 -3.84
N ALA A 18 -0.90 17.80 -3.61
CA ALA A 18 -0.70 16.37 -3.73
C ALA A 18 -0.42 15.92 -5.17
N THR A 19 -1.25 16.34 -6.11
CA THR A 19 -1.09 16.00 -7.53
C THR A 19 0.20 16.56 -8.10
N THR A 20 0.61 17.77 -7.68
CA THR A 20 1.88 18.38 -8.14
C THR A 20 3.09 17.56 -7.66
N ALA A 21 3.10 17.10 -6.42
CA ALA A 21 4.19 16.27 -5.95
C ALA A 21 4.20 14.86 -6.56
N PHE A 22 3.02 14.24 -6.74
CA PHE A 22 2.93 12.94 -7.40
C PHE A 22 3.29 13.03 -8.89
N ALA A 23 3.02 14.15 -9.56
CA ALA A 23 3.47 14.39 -10.93
C ALA A 23 5.00 14.28 -11.05
N GLY A 24 5.75 14.72 -10.04
CA GLY A 24 7.21 14.56 -10.00
C GLY A 24 7.66 13.09 -10.07
N ALA A 25 6.93 12.16 -9.46
CA ALA A 25 7.26 10.74 -9.52
C ALA A 25 7.10 10.17 -10.95
N TYR A 26 6.03 10.55 -11.66
CA TYR A 26 5.79 10.11 -13.03
C TYR A 26 6.73 10.78 -14.04
N LEU A 27 7.01 12.08 -13.86
CA LEU A 27 8.03 12.81 -14.64
C LEU A 27 9.43 12.22 -14.44
N GLY A 28 9.74 11.76 -13.24
CA GLY A 28 11.00 11.08 -12.93
C GLY A 28 11.18 9.80 -13.75
N VAL A 29 10.14 8.96 -13.87
CA VAL A 29 10.17 7.75 -14.71
C VAL A 29 10.29 8.12 -16.19
N MET A 30 9.50 9.11 -16.62
CA MET A 30 9.47 9.62 -18.00
C MET A 30 10.85 10.09 -18.49
N LEU A 31 11.56 10.88 -17.68
CA LEU A 31 12.90 11.38 -18.02
C LEU A 31 13.98 10.36 -17.71
N GLY A 32 13.79 9.58 -16.64
CA GLY A 32 14.77 8.62 -16.15
C GLY A 32 15.07 7.51 -17.13
N LEU A 33 14.06 6.95 -17.80
CA LEU A 33 14.24 5.85 -18.76
C LEU A 33 15.05 6.28 -20.01
N PRO A 34 14.71 7.35 -20.74
CA PRO A 34 15.49 7.80 -21.89
C PRO A 34 16.89 8.30 -21.53
N VAL A 35 17.03 9.03 -20.41
CA VAL A 35 18.35 9.50 -19.94
C VAL A 35 19.23 8.32 -19.60
N SER A 36 18.70 7.29 -18.93
CA SER A 36 19.44 6.06 -18.65
C SER A 36 19.86 5.36 -19.94
N ALA A 37 18.95 5.18 -20.89
CA ALA A 37 19.24 4.54 -22.18
C ALA A 37 20.33 5.31 -22.95
N TYR A 38 20.27 6.64 -22.97
CA TYR A 38 21.28 7.49 -23.59
C TYR A 38 22.65 7.33 -22.91
N LEU A 39 22.71 7.40 -21.58
CA LEU A 39 23.96 7.27 -20.83
C LEU A 39 24.62 5.90 -21.03
N VAL A 40 23.83 4.82 -21.06
CA VAL A 40 24.34 3.46 -21.31
C VAL A 40 24.90 3.32 -22.73
N THR A 41 24.23 3.92 -23.72
CA THR A 41 24.61 3.77 -25.14
C THR A 41 25.90 4.53 -25.48
N TYR A 42 26.08 5.73 -24.92
CA TYR A 42 27.17 6.63 -25.32
C TYR A 42 28.34 6.70 -24.33
N ILE A 43 28.13 6.33 -23.07
CA ILE A 43 29.18 6.43 -22.04
C ILE A 43 29.59 5.03 -21.60
N ASP A 44 28.80 4.41 -20.73
CA ASP A 44 29.09 3.12 -20.11
C ASP A 44 27.84 2.65 -19.35
N TRP A 45 27.72 1.33 -19.12
CA TRP A 45 26.63 0.77 -18.31
C TRP A 45 26.60 1.33 -16.88
N SER A 46 27.77 1.75 -16.35
CA SER A 46 27.91 2.31 -15.01
C SER A 46 27.50 3.79 -14.91
N ALA A 47 27.39 4.51 -16.03
CA ALA A 47 27.16 5.95 -16.06
C ALA A 47 25.83 6.43 -15.42
N PRO A 48 24.67 5.75 -15.58
CA PRO A 48 23.43 6.16 -14.93
C PRO A 48 23.53 6.17 -13.40
N PHE A 49 24.25 5.21 -12.80
CA PHE A 49 24.40 5.12 -11.34
C PHE A 49 25.14 6.33 -10.77
N TYR A 50 26.22 6.75 -11.43
CA TYR A 50 26.97 7.95 -11.03
C TYR A 50 26.16 9.22 -11.27
N PHE A 51 25.47 9.33 -12.41
CA PHE A 51 24.65 10.48 -12.75
C PHE A 51 23.54 10.71 -11.71
N PHE A 52 22.67 9.71 -11.47
CA PHE A 52 21.59 9.82 -10.49
C PHE A 52 22.12 9.92 -9.05
N GLY A 53 23.25 9.30 -8.74
CA GLY A 53 23.91 9.43 -7.44
C GLY A 53 24.33 10.87 -7.15
N VAL A 54 25.03 11.53 -8.08
CA VAL A 54 25.45 12.92 -7.93
C VAL A 54 24.24 13.86 -7.92
N SER A 55 23.26 13.66 -8.81
CA SER A 55 22.02 14.45 -8.80
C SER A 55 21.25 14.32 -7.48
N GLY A 56 21.23 13.13 -6.88
CA GLY A 56 20.61 12.89 -5.57
C GLY A 56 21.32 13.63 -4.43
N ILE A 57 22.65 13.69 -4.45
CA ILE A 57 23.43 14.46 -3.46
C ILE A 57 23.16 15.96 -3.60
N ILE A 58 23.17 16.49 -4.83
CA ILE A 58 22.86 17.90 -5.09
C ILE A 58 21.44 18.22 -4.59
N TRP A 59 20.47 17.36 -4.90
CA TRP A 59 19.10 17.52 -4.43
C TRP A 59 18.98 17.47 -2.91
N LEU A 60 19.72 16.58 -2.23
CA LEU A 60 19.74 16.51 -0.77
C LEU A 60 20.25 17.81 -0.14
N LEU A 61 21.34 18.38 -0.68
CA LEU A 61 21.89 19.64 -0.19
C LEU A 61 20.89 20.79 -0.34
N LEU A 62 20.22 20.88 -1.50
CA LEU A 62 19.15 21.85 -1.73
C LEU A 62 17.97 21.63 -0.79
N TRP A 63 17.56 20.38 -0.57
CA TRP A 63 16.45 20.04 0.32
C TRP A 63 16.74 20.40 1.77
N VAL A 64 17.94 20.12 2.29
CA VAL A 64 18.33 20.50 3.65
C VAL A 64 18.40 22.01 3.83
N TYR A 65 18.80 22.75 2.79
CA TYR A 65 18.84 24.21 2.82
C TYR A 65 17.45 24.87 2.82
N ILE A 66 16.50 24.31 2.05
CA ILE A 66 15.18 24.91 1.82
C ILE A 66 14.10 24.39 2.79
N SER A 67 14.14 23.10 3.14
CA SER A 67 13.03 22.46 3.85
C SER A 67 12.96 22.82 5.33
N ALA A 68 11.73 22.98 5.85
CA ALA A 68 11.46 23.20 7.27
C ALA A 68 10.31 22.29 7.75
N PRO A 69 10.37 21.76 8.97
CA PRO A 69 9.37 20.81 9.48
C PRO A 69 8.00 21.46 9.71
N SER A 70 7.97 22.75 10.04
CA SER A 70 6.73 23.52 10.21
C SER A 70 6.85 24.90 9.56
N PRO A 71 5.72 25.52 9.14
CA PRO A 71 5.73 26.89 8.60
C PRO A 71 6.28 27.91 9.61
N ILE A 72 6.11 27.67 10.91
CA ILE A 72 6.61 28.53 12.00
C ILE A 72 8.14 28.50 12.10
N THR A 73 8.75 27.36 11.78
CA THR A 73 10.22 27.18 11.83
C THR A 73 10.90 27.56 10.51
N CYS A 74 10.14 27.89 9.47
CA CYS A 74 10.68 28.21 8.16
C CYS A 74 11.20 29.65 8.14
N LYS A 75 12.46 29.86 7.74
CA LYS A 75 13.07 31.20 7.63
C LYS A 75 12.76 31.92 6.31
N HIS A 76 12.35 31.17 5.28
CA HIS A 76 12.20 31.68 3.91
C HIS A 76 10.73 31.94 3.51
N ILE A 77 9.80 31.87 4.46
CA ILE A 77 8.37 32.08 4.22
C ILE A 77 7.98 33.55 4.44
N SER A 78 7.05 34.06 3.63
CA SER A 78 6.44 35.39 3.86
C SER A 78 5.54 35.35 5.09
N GLU A 79 5.46 36.45 5.84
CA GLU A 79 4.57 36.54 7.01
C GLU A 79 3.09 36.40 6.62
N ASP A 80 2.67 36.92 5.47
CA ASP A 80 1.29 36.78 4.96
C ASP A 80 0.93 35.31 4.70
N GLU A 81 1.83 34.56 4.07
CA GLU A 81 1.64 33.13 3.77
C GLU A 81 1.65 32.30 5.06
N ARG A 82 2.57 32.63 5.98
CA ARG A 82 2.65 31.97 7.28
C ARG A 82 1.36 32.14 8.08
N GLN A 83 0.79 33.34 8.09
CA GLN A 83 -0.48 33.61 8.75
C GLN A 83 -1.61 32.83 8.07
N PHE A 84 -1.71 32.89 6.74
CA PHE A 84 -2.71 32.16 5.97
C PHE A 84 -2.70 30.65 6.24
N ILE A 85 -1.53 30.02 6.20
CA ILE A 85 -1.39 28.58 6.46
C ILE A 85 -1.78 28.27 7.91
N THR A 86 -1.32 29.07 8.88
CA THR A 86 -1.58 28.82 10.30
C THR A 86 -3.06 28.92 10.64
N GLU A 87 -3.78 29.87 10.02
CA GLU A 87 -5.22 30.04 10.19
C GLU A 87 -6.03 28.93 9.52
N ASN A 88 -5.62 28.47 8.33
CA ASN A 88 -6.41 27.55 7.51
C ASN A 88 -6.08 26.06 7.70
N VAL A 89 -4.89 25.71 8.21
CA VAL A 89 -4.51 24.30 8.44
C VAL A 89 -5.29 23.66 9.60
N GLY A 90 -5.88 24.46 10.49
CA GLY A 90 -6.74 24.03 11.59
C GLY A 90 -5.95 23.36 12.74
N ARG A 91 -6.26 23.71 13.99
CA ARG A 91 -5.58 23.21 15.21
C ARG A 91 -5.49 21.67 15.31
N ILE A 92 -6.40 20.94 14.67
CA ILE A 92 -6.52 19.48 14.71
C ILE A 92 -5.34 18.78 14.02
N ALA A 93 -4.71 19.42 13.03
CA ALA A 93 -3.55 18.88 12.33
C ALA A 93 -2.22 19.04 13.10
N THR A 94 -2.17 19.72 14.24
CA THR A 94 -0.88 20.04 14.91
C THR A 94 -0.57 19.17 16.12
N SER A 95 -1.54 18.39 16.63
CA SER A 95 -1.33 17.57 17.84
C SER A 95 -0.53 16.28 17.57
N GLN A 96 0.64 16.13 18.20
CA GLN A 96 1.46 14.91 18.11
C GLN A 96 0.60 13.68 18.43
N THR A 97 0.61 12.69 17.55
CA THR A 97 -0.10 11.41 17.75
C THR A 97 0.86 10.42 18.37
N THR A 98 0.57 9.96 19.59
CA THR A 98 1.30 8.86 20.20
C THR A 98 0.67 7.52 19.78
N LEU A 99 1.49 6.52 19.45
CA LEU A 99 1.02 5.19 18.98
C LEU A 99 0.09 4.47 19.96
N THR A 100 0.18 4.77 21.25
CA THR A 100 -0.56 4.10 22.35
C THR A 100 -2.01 4.54 22.48
N THR A 101 -2.41 5.58 21.76
CA THR A 101 -3.66 6.30 22.01
C THR A 101 -4.53 6.36 20.74
N ILE A 102 -4.04 5.72 19.66
CA ILE A 102 -4.75 5.52 18.39
C ILE A 102 -5.97 4.60 18.58
N PRO A 103 -7.18 5.00 18.13
CA PRO A 103 -8.39 4.20 18.23
C PRO A 103 -8.45 3.12 17.13
N TRP A 104 -7.51 2.16 17.15
CA TRP A 104 -7.36 1.09 16.14
C TRP A 104 -8.67 0.38 15.79
N LYS A 105 -9.47 0.01 16.80
CA LYS A 105 -10.76 -0.66 16.57
C LYS A 105 -11.70 0.20 15.73
N ARG A 106 -11.81 1.49 16.01
CA ARG A 106 -12.70 2.41 15.27
C ARG A 106 -12.18 2.68 13.86
N ILE A 107 -10.86 2.74 13.67
CA ILE A 107 -10.24 2.86 12.35
C ILE A 107 -10.56 1.63 11.49
N PHE A 108 -10.30 0.42 12.01
CA PHE A 108 -10.56 -0.82 11.27
C PHE A 108 -12.05 -1.15 11.08
N LEU A 109 -12.94 -0.60 11.91
CA LEU A 109 -14.40 -0.74 11.74
C LEU A 109 -15.00 0.32 10.80
N SER A 110 -14.23 1.31 10.36
CA SER A 110 -14.75 2.39 9.52
C SER A 110 -14.83 1.99 8.05
N LEU A 111 -16.04 2.05 7.49
CA LEU A 111 -16.30 1.73 6.08
C LEU A 111 -15.52 2.62 5.09
N PRO A 112 -15.38 3.95 5.31
CA PRO A 112 -14.64 4.80 4.38
C PRO A 112 -13.14 4.47 4.28
N VAL A 113 -12.54 3.95 5.35
CA VAL A 113 -11.13 3.51 5.32
C VAL A 113 -10.98 2.27 4.44
N TRP A 114 -11.86 1.28 4.60
CA TRP A 114 -11.84 0.10 3.74
C TRP A 114 -12.15 0.42 2.28
N ALA A 115 -13.03 1.38 2.01
CA ALA A 115 -13.29 1.85 0.65
C ALA A 115 -12.01 2.35 -0.03
N ILE A 116 -11.20 3.13 0.69
CA ILE A 116 -9.90 3.61 0.17
C ILE A 116 -8.90 2.46 0.00
N VAL A 117 -8.82 1.55 0.98
CA VAL A 117 -7.86 0.43 0.94
C VAL A 117 -8.16 -0.49 -0.26
N VAL A 118 -9.43 -0.82 -0.49
CA VAL A 118 -9.86 -1.62 -1.65
C VAL A 118 -9.56 -0.87 -2.95
N CYS A 119 -9.88 0.42 -3.04
CA CYS A 119 -9.50 1.22 -4.22
C CYS A 119 -8.01 1.21 -4.49
N ASN A 120 -7.19 1.34 -3.45
CA ASN A 120 -5.75 1.35 -3.61
C ASN A 120 -5.24 0.00 -4.10
N PHE A 121 -5.80 -1.10 -3.59
CA PHE A 121 -5.50 -2.44 -4.11
C PHE A 121 -5.87 -2.58 -5.59
N CYS A 122 -7.08 -2.21 -5.99
CA CYS A 122 -7.52 -2.26 -7.39
C CYS A 122 -6.62 -1.40 -8.30
N ARG A 123 -6.35 -0.17 -7.89
CA ARG A 123 -5.46 0.75 -8.60
C ARG A 123 -4.05 0.18 -8.75
N SER A 124 -3.48 -0.37 -7.67
CA SER A 124 -2.15 -0.97 -7.69
C SER A 124 -2.10 -2.21 -8.59
N TRP A 125 -3.17 -3.01 -8.63
CA TRP A 125 -3.26 -4.16 -9.53
C TRP A 125 -3.09 -3.74 -10.98
N THR A 126 -3.92 -2.81 -11.44
CA THR A 126 -3.89 -2.32 -12.82
C THR A 126 -2.58 -1.59 -13.13
N PHE A 127 -2.07 -0.80 -12.18
CA PHE A 127 -0.79 -0.11 -12.33
C PHE A 127 0.38 -1.08 -12.52
N PHE A 128 0.49 -2.14 -11.71
CA PHE A 128 1.56 -3.12 -11.85
C PHE A 128 1.41 -3.99 -13.11
N LEU A 129 0.17 -4.38 -13.45
CA LEU A 129 -0.14 -5.06 -14.70
C LEU A 129 0.37 -4.24 -15.89
N MET A 130 0.04 -2.95 -15.96
CA MET A 130 0.49 -2.10 -17.05
C MET A 130 2.01 -1.88 -17.00
N LEU A 131 2.57 -1.50 -15.84
CA LEU A 131 3.99 -1.16 -15.73
C LEU A 131 4.91 -2.34 -16.08
N GLY A 132 4.61 -3.54 -15.59
CA GLY A 132 5.45 -4.72 -15.81
C GLY A 132 5.31 -5.33 -17.20
N ASN A 133 4.11 -5.27 -17.78
CA ASN A 133 3.78 -6.03 -18.98
C ASN A 133 3.54 -5.16 -20.23
N GLN A 134 3.59 -3.84 -20.12
CA GLN A 134 3.35 -2.93 -21.24
C GLN A 134 4.30 -3.17 -22.42
N LEU A 135 5.60 -3.37 -22.16
CA LEU A 135 6.57 -3.64 -23.22
C LEU A 135 6.36 -5.03 -23.83
N THR A 136 6.09 -6.04 -23.00
CA THR A 136 5.80 -7.42 -23.43
C THR A 136 4.56 -7.46 -24.31
N TYR A 137 3.49 -6.77 -23.93
CA TYR A 137 2.28 -6.67 -24.74
C TYR A 137 2.53 -5.98 -26.09
N MET A 138 3.30 -4.89 -26.12
CA MET A 138 3.68 -4.20 -27.36
C MET A 138 4.55 -5.08 -28.29
N SER A 139 5.39 -5.94 -27.73
CA SER A 139 6.20 -6.90 -28.49
C SER A 139 5.37 -8.09 -29.00
N ASP A 140 4.65 -8.76 -28.10
CA ASP A 140 4.00 -10.05 -28.35
C ASP A 140 2.73 -9.92 -29.20
N VAL A 141 1.95 -8.85 -28.99
CA VAL A 141 0.65 -8.67 -29.64
C VAL A 141 0.72 -7.65 -30.77
N LEU A 142 1.48 -6.57 -30.59
CA LEU A 142 1.57 -5.49 -31.59
C LEU A 142 2.75 -5.64 -32.55
N HIS A 143 3.69 -6.56 -32.29
CA HIS A 143 4.89 -6.79 -33.09
C HIS A 143 5.70 -5.50 -33.36
N LEU A 144 5.69 -4.55 -32.43
CA LEU A 144 6.42 -3.30 -32.57
C LEU A 144 7.91 -3.52 -32.29
N GLU A 145 8.76 -3.04 -33.20
CA GLU A 145 10.22 -3.09 -33.00
C GLU A 145 10.64 -2.28 -31.76
N ILE A 146 11.25 -2.98 -30.81
CA ILE A 146 11.61 -2.49 -29.48
C ILE A 146 12.58 -1.29 -29.54
N HIS A 147 13.27 -1.08 -30.66
CA HIS A 147 14.23 0.01 -30.85
C HIS A 147 13.59 1.42 -30.75
N ASN A 148 12.31 1.57 -31.12
CA ASN A 148 11.52 2.79 -30.89
C ASN A 148 10.59 2.69 -29.66
N GLY A 149 10.60 1.55 -28.96
CA GLY A 149 9.68 1.22 -27.88
C GLY A 149 9.81 2.12 -26.65
N GLY A 150 11.01 2.69 -26.39
CA GLY A 150 11.25 3.58 -25.25
C GLY A 150 10.45 4.89 -25.31
N TRP A 151 10.24 5.45 -26.50
CA TRP A 151 9.44 6.66 -26.67
C TRP A 151 7.94 6.35 -26.53
N ILE A 152 7.48 5.26 -27.16
CA ILE A 152 6.07 4.83 -27.09
C ILE A 152 5.71 4.44 -25.65
N SER A 153 6.62 3.82 -24.91
CA SER A 153 6.38 3.41 -23.52
C SER A 153 6.31 4.59 -22.54
N SER A 154 6.89 5.74 -22.90
CA SER A 154 6.82 6.96 -22.10
C SER A 154 5.48 7.73 -22.26
N LEU A 155 4.76 7.52 -23.37
CA LEU A 155 3.52 8.24 -23.69
C LEU A 155 2.41 8.08 -22.63
N PRO A 156 2.10 6.87 -22.13
CA PRO A 156 1.09 6.72 -21.08
C PRO A 156 1.41 7.54 -19.83
N HIS A 157 2.68 7.60 -19.44
CA HIS A 157 3.13 8.36 -18.27
C HIS A 157 3.09 9.88 -18.48
N ILE A 158 3.36 10.35 -19.71
CA ILE A 158 3.19 11.76 -20.08
C ILE A 158 1.74 12.18 -19.94
N VAL A 159 0.83 11.43 -20.58
CA VAL A 159 -0.61 11.73 -20.54
C VAL A 159 -1.12 11.64 -19.10
N MET A 160 -0.69 10.62 -18.35
CA MET A 160 -1.03 10.49 -16.94
C MET A 160 -0.60 11.70 -16.11
N THR A 161 0.60 12.23 -16.35
CA THR A 161 1.09 13.43 -15.65
C THR A 161 0.23 14.66 -15.95
N ILE A 162 -0.14 14.87 -17.21
CA ILE A 162 -0.98 15.99 -17.63
C ILE A 162 -2.38 15.89 -17.00
N VAL A 163 -3.00 14.71 -17.10
CA VAL A 163 -4.33 14.46 -16.51
C VAL A 163 -4.28 14.58 -15.00
N LEU A 164 -3.24 14.06 -14.36
CA LEU A 164 -3.02 14.18 -12.91
C LEU A 164 -3.00 15.64 -12.47
N LEU A 165 -2.19 16.48 -13.11
CA LEU A 165 -2.11 17.90 -12.78
C LEU A 165 -3.43 18.62 -13.01
N ALA A 166 -4.08 18.37 -14.16
CA ALA A 166 -5.38 18.96 -14.47
C ALA A 166 -6.44 18.54 -13.45
N SER A 167 -6.48 17.27 -13.06
CA SER A 167 -7.44 16.74 -12.10
C SER A 167 -7.34 17.42 -10.73
N GLY A 168 -6.12 17.70 -10.25
CA GLY A 168 -5.91 18.39 -8.98
C GLY A 168 -6.45 19.82 -9.00
N GLN A 169 -6.18 20.58 -10.07
CA GLN A 169 -6.69 21.95 -10.23
C GLN A 169 -8.22 21.98 -10.31
N ILE A 170 -8.81 21.09 -11.12
CA ILE A 170 -10.26 21.02 -11.32
C ILE A 170 -10.95 20.58 -10.02
N ALA A 171 -10.38 19.61 -9.30
CA ALA A 171 -10.92 19.15 -8.02
C ALA A 171 -10.97 20.28 -6.99
N ASP A 172 -9.89 21.05 -6.85
CA ASP A 172 -9.86 22.16 -5.89
C ASP A 172 -10.73 23.34 -6.34
N TYR A 173 -10.83 23.63 -7.65
CA TYR A 173 -11.77 24.63 -8.19
C TYR A 173 -13.23 24.27 -7.91
N LEU A 174 -13.62 23.00 -8.10
CA LEU A 174 -14.98 22.54 -7.82
C LEU A 174 -15.34 22.59 -6.33
N ARG A 175 -14.35 22.40 -5.44
CA ARG A 175 -14.52 22.53 -3.99
C ARG A 175 -14.57 23.99 -3.55
N SER A 176 -13.67 24.83 -4.04
CA SER A 176 -13.57 26.24 -3.64
C SER A 176 -14.75 27.09 -4.10
N THR A 177 -15.36 26.74 -5.24
CA THR A 177 -16.58 27.39 -5.74
C THR A 177 -17.86 26.93 -5.02
N GLY A 178 -17.77 25.97 -4.10
CA GLY A 178 -18.92 25.44 -3.35
C GLY A 178 -19.94 24.69 -4.19
N LYS A 179 -19.63 24.41 -5.47
CA LYS A 179 -20.55 23.74 -6.41
C LYS A 179 -20.78 22.27 -6.04
N LEU A 180 -19.79 21.62 -5.44
CA LEU A 180 -19.84 20.21 -5.03
C LEU A 180 -19.24 20.02 -3.65
N SER A 181 -19.83 19.13 -2.85
CA SER A 181 -19.26 18.72 -1.56
C SER A 181 -17.96 17.93 -1.76
N THR A 182 -17.08 17.92 -0.75
CA THR A 182 -15.82 17.16 -0.80
C THR A 182 -16.07 15.69 -1.17
N THR A 183 -17.08 15.05 -0.57
CA THR A 183 -17.47 13.67 -0.90
C THR A 183 -17.88 13.51 -2.36
N MET A 184 -18.69 14.43 -2.90
CA MET A 184 -19.12 14.37 -4.30
C MET A 184 -17.94 14.55 -5.26
N VAL A 185 -17.03 15.47 -4.98
CA VAL A 185 -15.81 15.67 -5.77
C VAL A 185 -14.96 14.41 -5.74
N ARG A 186 -14.68 13.83 -4.56
CA ARG A 186 -13.90 12.60 -4.47
C ARG A 186 -14.55 11.44 -5.23
N LYS A 187 -15.87 11.26 -5.09
CA LYS A 187 -16.61 10.24 -5.83
C LYS A 187 -16.55 10.47 -7.34
N LEU A 188 -16.75 11.69 -7.81
CA LEU A 188 -16.69 12.03 -9.24
C LEU A 188 -15.34 11.67 -9.85
N PHE A 189 -14.24 12.10 -9.25
CA PHE A 189 -12.90 11.83 -9.78
C PHE A 189 -12.52 10.35 -9.73
N THR A 190 -12.92 9.64 -8.68
CA THR A 190 -12.76 8.18 -8.63
C THR A 190 -13.61 7.46 -9.68
N VAL A 191 -14.84 7.92 -9.92
CA VAL A 191 -15.72 7.37 -10.98
C VAL A 191 -15.10 7.58 -12.36
N LEU A 192 -14.67 8.81 -12.67
CA LEU A 192 -14.04 9.11 -13.95
C LEU A 192 -12.77 8.27 -14.16
N GLY A 193 -11.89 8.20 -13.16
CA GLY A 193 -10.65 7.44 -13.27
C GLY A 193 -10.89 5.96 -13.51
N PHE A 194 -11.58 5.26 -12.61
CA PHE A 194 -11.82 3.82 -12.76
C PHE A 194 -12.73 3.47 -13.94
N SER A 195 -13.73 4.29 -14.29
CA SER A 195 -14.61 3.97 -15.43
C SER A 195 -13.89 4.11 -16.76
N PHE A 196 -13.07 5.16 -16.93
CA PHE A 196 -12.25 5.29 -18.13
C PHE A 196 -11.22 4.17 -18.21
N GLU A 197 -10.48 3.91 -17.12
CA GLU A 197 -9.49 2.84 -17.05
C GLU A 197 -10.12 1.48 -17.42
N ALA A 198 -11.25 1.12 -16.81
CA ALA A 198 -11.99 -0.12 -17.11
C ALA A 198 -12.50 -0.18 -18.57
N ALA A 199 -13.06 0.92 -19.09
CA ALA A 199 -13.58 0.96 -20.46
C ALA A 199 -12.48 0.79 -21.51
N PHE A 200 -11.33 1.46 -21.33
CA PHE A 200 -10.20 1.35 -22.25
C PHE A 200 -9.52 -0.02 -22.15
N LEU A 201 -9.40 -0.61 -20.95
CA LEU A 201 -8.89 -1.98 -20.80
C LEU A 201 -9.81 -3.02 -21.43
N CYS A 202 -11.13 -2.84 -21.31
CA CYS A 202 -12.11 -3.69 -22.00
C CYS A 202 -11.93 -3.60 -23.51
N GLY A 203 -11.84 -2.38 -24.06
CA GLY A 203 -11.58 -2.16 -25.48
C GLY A 203 -10.27 -2.81 -25.93
N LEU A 204 -9.20 -2.64 -25.15
CA LEU A 204 -7.88 -3.22 -25.43
C LEU A 204 -7.93 -4.75 -25.54
N ALA A 205 -8.82 -5.41 -24.79
CA ALA A 205 -8.98 -6.85 -24.81
C ALA A 205 -9.51 -7.41 -26.14
N PHE A 206 -10.16 -6.58 -26.97
CA PHE A 206 -10.78 -6.99 -28.24
C PHE A 206 -10.16 -6.34 -29.48
N VAL A 207 -9.30 -5.34 -29.30
CA VAL A 207 -8.66 -4.64 -30.42
C VAL A 207 -7.45 -5.42 -30.93
N THR A 208 -7.43 -5.66 -32.24
CA THR A 208 -6.31 -6.30 -32.94
C THR A 208 -5.44 -5.30 -33.71
N GLN A 209 -5.91 -4.08 -33.92
CA GLN A 209 -5.17 -3.04 -34.65
C GLN A 209 -4.10 -2.38 -33.75
N PRO A 210 -2.81 -2.40 -34.13
CA PRO A 210 -1.73 -1.91 -33.26
C PRO A 210 -1.89 -0.44 -32.82
N VAL A 211 -2.20 0.47 -33.76
CA VAL A 211 -2.33 1.92 -33.45
C VAL A 211 -3.48 2.18 -32.47
N LEU A 212 -4.61 1.50 -32.66
CA LEU A 212 -5.77 1.63 -31.78
C LEU A 212 -5.49 1.03 -30.40
N ALA A 213 -4.79 -0.10 -30.33
CA ALA A 213 -4.38 -0.71 -29.07
C ALA A 213 -3.43 0.19 -28.26
N VAL A 214 -2.42 0.80 -28.90
CA VAL A 214 -1.53 1.77 -28.22
C VAL A 214 -2.33 2.97 -27.73
N THR A 215 -3.26 3.49 -28.54
CA THR A 215 -4.06 4.66 -28.17
C THR A 215 -4.96 4.36 -26.98
N MET A 216 -5.63 3.19 -26.96
CA MET A 216 -6.44 2.75 -25.83
C MET A 216 -5.60 2.54 -24.58
N LEU A 217 -4.41 1.97 -24.69
CA LEU A 217 -3.48 1.81 -23.57
C LEU A 217 -3.06 3.17 -22.99
N VAL A 218 -2.65 4.10 -23.85
CA VAL A 218 -2.22 5.46 -23.45
C VAL A 218 -3.37 6.22 -22.78
N LEU A 219 -4.58 6.14 -23.33
CA LEU A 219 -5.76 6.78 -22.75
C LEU A 219 -6.19 6.11 -21.44
N GLY A 220 -6.18 4.79 -21.35
CA GLY A 220 -6.54 4.06 -20.13
C GLY A 220 -5.63 4.40 -18.96
N VAL A 221 -4.32 4.27 -19.15
CA VAL A 221 -3.32 4.62 -18.12
C VAL A 221 -3.32 6.13 -17.83
N GLY A 222 -3.43 6.94 -18.88
CA GLY A 222 -3.44 8.40 -18.78
C GLY A 222 -4.60 8.93 -17.96
N LEU A 223 -5.82 8.49 -18.27
CA LEU A 223 -7.05 8.90 -17.58
C LEU A 223 -7.15 8.29 -16.17
N GLY A 224 -6.43 7.19 -15.89
CA GLY A 224 -6.20 6.70 -14.54
C GLY A 224 -5.54 7.74 -13.60
N GLY A 225 -4.98 8.82 -14.13
CA GLY A 225 -4.50 9.98 -13.36
C GLY A 225 -5.58 10.63 -12.48
N PHE A 226 -6.86 10.60 -12.89
CA PHE A 226 -7.97 11.15 -12.11
C PHE A 226 -8.14 10.47 -10.73
N ASN A 227 -7.75 9.21 -10.61
CA ASN A 227 -7.85 8.44 -9.36
C ASN A 227 -7.02 9.04 -8.21
N ILE A 228 -5.95 9.77 -8.51
CA ILE A 228 -5.12 10.42 -7.48
C ILE A 228 -5.87 11.60 -6.83
N ALA A 229 -6.56 12.43 -7.62
CA ALA A 229 -7.41 13.50 -7.10
C ALA A 229 -8.73 12.98 -6.46
N GLY A 230 -9.10 11.74 -6.77
CA GLY A 230 -10.22 11.02 -6.15
C GLY A 230 -9.84 10.39 -4.81
N PHE A 231 -9.52 9.11 -4.80
CA PHE A 231 -9.37 8.36 -3.55
C PHE A 231 -8.03 8.59 -2.83
N ASN A 232 -6.94 8.90 -3.55
CA ASN A 232 -5.60 8.93 -2.95
C ASN A 232 -5.46 10.08 -1.94
N VAL A 233 -6.01 11.25 -2.26
CA VAL A 233 -6.07 12.40 -1.34
C VAL A 233 -7.14 12.28 -0.25
N ASN A 234 -8.07 11.33 -0.36
CA ASN A 234 -9.20 11.17 0.56
C ASN A 234 -8.76 10.78 1.99
N HIS A 235 -7.56 10.23 2.15
CA HIS A 235 -6.96 9.97 3.48
C HIS A 235 -6.91 11.23 4.36
N PHE A 236 -6.67 12.40 3.74
CA PHE A 236 -6.63 13.68 4.44
C PHE A 236 -7.99 14.25 4.77
N ASP A 237 -9.02 13.92 3.99
CA ASP A 237 -10.37 14.43 4.20
C ASP A 237 -11.06 13.66 5.35
N ILE A 238 -10.85 12.34 5.41
CA ILE A 238 -11.41 11.45 6.43
C ILE A 238 -10.72 11.60 7.80
N ALA A 239 -9.39 11.68 7.82
CA ALA A 239 -8.62 11.73 9.06
C ALA A 239 -7.25 12.42 8.89
N PRO A 240 -7.20 13.77 8.81
CA PRO A 240 -5.95 14.52 8.58
C PRO A 240 -4.84 14.17 9.58
N ARG A 241 -5.19 13.93 10.84
CA ARG A 241 -4.26 13.60 11.92
C ARG A 241 -3.58 12.24 11.73
N TYR A 242 -4.34 11.25 11.24
CA TYR A 242 -3.89 9.87 11.04
C TYR A 242 -3.59 9.53 9.57
N ALA A 243 -3.69 10.51 8.66
CA ALA A 243 -3.52 10.33 7.22
C ALA A 243 -2.22 9.59 6.83
N PRO A 244 -1.04 9.85 7.43
CA PRO A 244 0.17 9.09 7.10
C PRO A 244 0.08 7.60 7.45
N ILE A 245 -0.58 7.26 8.55
CA ILE A 245 -0.77 5.86 9.00
C ILE A 245 -1.75 5.16 8.06
N LEU A 246 -2.87 5.81 7.74
CA LEU A 246 -3.85 5.26 6.81
C LEU A 246 -3.26 5.06 5.41
N MET A 247 -2.50 6.03 4.91
CA MET A 247 -1.82 5.93 3.61
C MET A 247 -0.80 4.80 3.61
N GLY A 248 0.01 4.67 4.68
CA GLY A 248 0.97 3.58 4.82
C GLY A 248 0.29 2.21 4.83
N PHE A 249 -0.82 2.07 5.58
CA PHE A 249 -1.61 0.84 5.60
C PHE A 249 -2.22 0.52 4.23
N SER A 250 -2.86 1.51 3.61
CA SER A 250 -3.46 1.39 2.28
C SER A 250 -2.43 1.02 1.21
N ASN A 251 -1.25 1.65 1.20
CA ASN A 251 -0.15 1.29 0.29
C ASN A 251 0.45 -0.06 0.59
N GLY A 252 0.52 -0.48 1.86
CA GLY A 252 0.97 -1.82 2.23
C GLY A 252 0.07 -2.90 1.65
N VAL A 253 -1.26 -2.72 1.74
CA VAL A 253 -2.23 -3.62 1.11
C VAL A 253 -2.16 -3.52 -0.41
N GLY A 254 -2.03 -2.31 -0.96
CA GLY A 254 -1.87 -2.08 -2.39
C GLY A 254 -0.65 -2.77 -2.98
N ALA A 255 0.47 -2.84 -2.24
CA ALA A 255 1.67 -3.55 -2.68
C ALA A 255 1.44 -5.06 -2.86
N LEU A 256 0.49 -5.67 -2.15
CA LEU A 256 0.11 -7.08 -2.35
C LEU A 256 -0.47 -7.33 -3.74
N ALA A 257 -0.99 -6.28 -4.41
CA ALA A 257 -1.44 -6.38 -5.79
C ALA A 257 -0.31 -6.64 -6.79
N GLY A 258 0.96 -6.63 -6.36
CA GLY A 258 2.10 -7.08 -7.16
C GLY A 258 2.01 -8.55 -7.61
N ILE A 259 1.15 -9.35 -6.97
CA ILE A 259 0.79 -10.71 -7.42
C ILE A 259 0.20 -10.70 -8.85
N SER A 260 -0.34 -9.56 -9.31
CA SER A 260 -0.80 -9.37 -10.69
C SER A 260 0.24 -9.75 -11.75
N GLY A 261 1.54 -9.53 -11.49
CA GLY A 261 2.61 -9.91 -12.40
C GLY A 261 2.66 -11.43 -12.64
N LEU A 262 2.66 -12.21 -11.55
CA LEU A 262 2.67 -13.68 -11.60
C LEU A 262 1.41 -14.23 -12.26
N VAL A 263 0.25 -13.63 -11.97
CA VAL A 263 -1.02 -14.02 -12.59
C VAL A 263 -0.99 -13.76 -14.10
N SER A 264 -0.44 -12.61 -14.50
CA SER A 264 -0.34 -12.26 -15.91
C SER A 264 0.59 -13.20 -16.65
N GLU A 265 1.78 -13.47 -16.09
CA GLU A 265 2.76 -14.40 -16.66
C GLU A 265 2.16 -15.79 -16.86
N HIS A 266 1.45 -16.31 -15.86
CA HIS A 266 0.78 -17.61 -15.96
C HIS A 266 -0.32 -17.61 -17.02
N LEU A 267 -1.13 -16.56 -17.12
CA LEU A 267 -2.21 -16.46 -18.10
C LEU A 267 -1.69 -16.27 -19.53
N THR A 268 -0.52 -15.65 -19.71
CA THR A 268 0.10 -15.42 -21.02
C THR A 268 1.02 -16.55 -21.49
N ALA A 269 1.27 -17.56 -20.63
CA ALA A 269 2.18 -18.67 -20.92
C ALA A 269 1.76 -19.50 -22.15
N ASP A 270 0.45 -19.71 -22.34
CA ASP A 270 -0.10 -20.52 -23.44
C ASP A 270 -0.31 -19.73 -24.74
N GLY A 271 0.04 -18.43 -24.75
CA GLY A 271 0.04 -17.59 -25.94
C GLY A 271 -0.73 -16.27 -25.81
N PRO A 272 -0.80 -15.48 -26.89
CA PRO A 272 -1.29 -14.10 -26.87
C PRO A 272 -2.79 -13.97 -26.55
N ALA A 273 -3.57 -15.05 -26.63
CA ALA A 273 -4.96 -15.07 -26.21
C ALA A 273 -5.14 -14.81 -24.70
N GLY A 274 -4.10 -15.09 -23.89
CA GLY A 274 -4.07 -14.83 -22.45
C GLY A 274 -4.22 -13.36 -22.07
N TRP A 275 -3.72 -12.45 -22.92
CA TRP A 275 -3.80 -11.00 -22.70
C TRP A 275 -5.24 -10.50 -22.56
N ARG A 276 -6.17 -11.08 -23.34
CA ARG A 276 -7.59 -10.75 -23.25
C ARG A 276 -8.12 -11.03 -21.84
N THR A 277 -7.78 -12.19 -21.27
CA THR A 277 -8.19 -12.56 -19.91
C THR A 277 -7.56 -11.64 -18.86
N CYS A 278 -6.29 -11.26 -19.03
CA CYS A 278 -5.62 -10.31 -18.14
C CYS A 278 -6.32 -8.94 -18.10
N PHE A 279 -6.66 -8.38 -19.27
CA PHE A 279 -7.33 -7.08 -19.34
C PHE A 279 -8.78 -7.12 -18.84
N LEU A 280 -9.52 -8.20 -19.13
CA LEU A 280 -10.88 -8.38 -18.60
C LEU A 280 -10.87 -8.57 -17.07
N LEU A 281 -9.87 -9.28 -16.54
CA LEU A 281 -9.69 -9.42 -15.09
C LEU A 281 -9.40 -8.06 -14.44
N ALA A 282 -8.50 -7.27 -15.02
CA ALA A 282 -8.21 -5.91 -14.55
C ALA A 282 -9.45 -5.02 -14.57
N MET A 283 -10.22 -5.05 -15.66
CA MET A 283 -11.51 -4.34 -15.75
C MET A 283 -12.47 -4.74 -14.61
N CYS A 284 -12.63 -6.04 -14.34
CA CYS A 284 -13.48 -6.51 -13.26
C CYS A 284 -13.01 -6.00 -11.88
N ILE A 285 -11.70 -6.01 -11.64
CA ILE A 285 -11.10 -5.50 -10.40
C ILE A 285 -11.32 -3.99 -10.26
N ASP A 286 -11.15 -3.22 -11.34
CA ASP A 286 -11.40 -1.78 -11.37
C ASP A 286 -12.88 -1.45 -11.09
N LEU A 287 -13.82 -2.22 -11.66
CA LEU A 287 -15.24 -2.08 -11.37
C LEU A 287 -15.58 -2.39 -9.90
N VAL A 288 -14.94 -3.39 -9.30
CA VAL A 288 -15.10 -3.67 -7.86
C VAL A 288 -14.60 -2.48 -7.01
N GLY A 289 -13.43 -1.92 -7.35
CA GLY A 289 -12.89 -0.74 -6.70
C GLY A 289 -13.83 0.46 -6.81
N LEU A 290 -14.35 0.70 -8.02
CA LEU A 290 -15.31 1.75 -8.33
C LEU A 290 -16.59 1.63 -7.48
N ILE A 291 -17.25 0.47 -7.53
CA ILE A 291 -18.52 0.23 -6.82
C ILE A 291 -18.30 0.39 -5.31
N THR A 292 -17.21 -0.17 -4.78
CA THR A 292 -16.89 -0.07 -3.35
C THR A 292 -16.74 1.39 -2.91
N PHE A 293 -16.05 2.23 -3.70
CA PHE A 293 -15.88 3.65 -3.37
C PHE A 293 -17.17 4.45 -3.50
N VAL A 294 -17.97 4.18 -4.52
CA VAL A 294 -19.24 4.90 -4.73
C VAL A 294 -20.21 4.62 -3.58
N VAL A 295 -20.28 3.38 -3.10
CA VAL A 295 -21.17 2.97 -2.02
C VAL A 295 -20.64 3.43 -0.65
N PHE A 296 -19.38 3.14 -0.32
CA PHE A 296 -18.85 3.29 1.03
C PHE A 296 -17.92 4.49 1.22
N GLY A 297 -17.49 5.15 0.13
CA GLY A 297 -16.60 6.30 0.19
C GLY A 297 -17.27 7.53 0.81
N SER A 298 -16.54 8.19 1.71
CA SER A 298 -16.90 9.48 2.29
C SER A 298 -15.70 10.42 2.22
N GLY A 299 -15.98 11.71 2.06
CA GLY A 299 -15.00 12.81 2.15
C GLY A 299 -15.23 13.71 3.37
N GLU A 300 -15.99 13.24 4.36
CA GLU A 300 -16.23 13.94 5.61
C GLU A 300 -15.32 13.43 6.73
N LEU A 301 -14.94 14.36 7.61
CA LEU A 301 -14.12 14.09 8.78
C LEU A 301 -14.83 13.09 9.71
N GLN A 302 -14.19 11.95 9.94
CA GLN A 302 -14.76 10.88 10.76
C GLN A 302 -14.79 11.26 12.24
N ASP A 303 -15.80 10.77 12.99
CA ASP A 303 -15.99 11.15 14.40
C ASP A 303 -14.83 10.75 15.30
N TRP A 304 -14.22 9.59 15.04
CA TRP A 304 -13.02 9.13 15.76
C TRP A 304 -11.77 9.98 15.47
N ALA A 305 -11.80 10.82 14.43
CA ALA A 305 -10.74 11.76 14.11
C ALA A 305 -11.01 13.18 14.67
N LYS A 306 -12.22 13.45 15.20
CA LYS A 306 -12.62 14.74 15.81
C LYS A 306 -12.20 14.87 17.28
N GLU A 307 -12.10 13.75 18.00
CA GLU A 307 -11.83 13.77 19.44
C GLU A 307 -10.42 14.34 19.74
N VAL A 308 -10.36 15.43 20.51
CA VAL A 308 -9.12 15.99 21.04
C VAL A 308 -8.62 15.03 22.12
N GLU A 309 -7.49 14.41 21.84
CA GLU A 309 -6.84 13.54 22.80
C GLU A 309 -6.39 14.36 24.01
N PRO A 310 -6.66 13.91 25.25
CA PRO A 310 -6.00 14.51 26.41
C PRO A 310 -4.49 14.34 26.23
N GLN A 311 -3.72 15.42 26.36
CA GLN A 311 -2.27 15.37 26.36
C GLN A 311 -1.80 14.38 27.43
N GLN A 312 -1.42 13.18 27.02
CA GLN A 312 -0.85 12.20 27.93
C GLN A 312 0.65 12.45 28.03
N SER A 313 1.15 12.62 29.26
CA SER A 313 2.59 12.74 29.49
C SER A 313 3.29 11.44 29.08
N THR A 314 4.55 11.54 28.67
CA THR A 314 5.42 10.39 28.35
C THR A 314 5.42 9.34 29.47
N GLU A 315 5.28 9.77 30.73
CA GLU A 315 5.19 8.89 31.90
C GLU A 315 3.94 8.00 31.88
N GLU A 316 2.79 8.53 31.46
CA GLU A 316 1.54 7.78 31.39
C GLU A 316 1.56 6.75 30.26
N ILE A 317 2.23 7.07 29.16
CA ILE A 317 2.50 6.16 28.03
C ILE A 317 3.39 5.00 28.50
N VAL A 318 4.50 5.30 29.19
CA VAL A 318 5.42 4.29 29.75
C VAL A 318 4.70 3.40 30.76
N ARG A 319 3.84 3.98 31.62
CA ARG A 319 3.04 3.23 32.59
C ARG A 319 2.05 2.28 31.90
N ARG A 320 1.38 2.72 30.84
CA ARG A 320 0.45 1.87 30.06
C ARG A 320 1.18 0.75 29.32
N LEU A 321 2.26 1.04 28.62
CA LEU A 321 3.08 0.03 27.95
C LEU A 321 3.62 -0.99 28.94
N SER A 322 4.15 -0.53 30.09
CA SER A 322 4.60 -1.41 31.17
C SER A 322 3.47 -2.29 31.70
N SER A 323 2.26 -1.75 31.86
CA SER A 323 1.10 -2.52 32.28
C SER A 323 0.62 -3.53 31.24
N ALA A 324 0.69 -3.20 29.94
CA ALA A 324 0.33 -4.08 28.84
C ALA A 324 1.38 -5.20 28.69
N ILE A 325 2.66 -4.87 28.77
CA ILE A 325 3.77 -5.84 28.78
C ILE A 325 3.64 -6.76 29.98
N LYS A 326 3.31 -6.25 31.18
CA LYS A 326 3.03 -7.08 32.37
C LYS A 326 1.83 -8.00 32.19
N ARG A 327 0.75 -7.57 31.52
CA ARG A 327 -0.40 -8.45 31.21
C ARG A 327 -0.03 -9.53 30.21
N VAL A 328 0.67 -9.17 29.14
CA VAL A 328 1.11 -10.13 28.12
C VAL A 328 2.13 -11.10 28.71
N SER A 329 3.03 -10.65 29.58
CA SER A 329 4.00 -11.50 30.28
C SER A 329 3.33 -12.39 31.34
N SER A 330 2.27 -11.96 32.01
CA SER A 330 1.51 -12.83 32.93
C SER A 330 0.70 -13.91 32.19
N ILE A 331 0.19 -13.59 31.00
CA ILE A 331 -0.48 -14.56 30.11
C ILE A 331 0.55 -15.57 29.56
N ARG A 332 1.74 -15.11 29.17
CA ARG A 332 2.81 -15.97 28.66
C ARG A 332 3.47 -16.79 29.77
N GLY A 333 3.62 -16.22 30.97
CA GLY A 333 4.15 -16.88 32.16
C GLY A 333 3.23 -17.99 32.68
N SER A 334 1.92 -17.74 32.75
CA SER A 334 0.94 -18.75 33.19
C SER A 334 0.77 -19.91 32.20
N SER A 335 0.81 -19.64 30.89
CA SER A 335 0.73 -20.69 29.85
C SER A 335 2.04 -21.48 29.73
N PHE A 336 3.20 -20.84 29.85
CA PHE A 336 4.50 -21.52 29.80
C PHE A 336 4.74 -22.38 31.06
N PHE A 337 4.39 -21.89 32.26
CA PHE A 337 4.48 -22.69 33.47
C PHE A 337 3.50 -23.88 33.45
N ARG A 338 2.24 -23.70 33.04
CA ARG A 338 1.30 -24.83 32.91
C ARG A 338 1.80 -25.90 31.93
N ARG A 339 2.37 -25.49 30.79
CA ARG A 339 2.89 -26.45 29.81
C ARG A 339 4.14 -27.16 30.29
N SER A 340 5.02 -26.49 31.04
CA SER A 340 6.24 -27.08 31.58
C SER A 340 5.95 -28.10 32.69
N TYR A 341 4.99 -27.79 33.58
CA TYR A 341 4.56 -28.72 34.62
C TYR A 341 3.81 -29.92 34.04
N ALA A 342 2.86 -29.70 33.11
CA ALA A 342 2.16 -30.81 32.45
C ALA A 342 3.11 -31.76 31.71
N LYS A 343 4.13 -31.23 31.01
CA LYS A 343 5.13 -32.08 30.32
C LYS A 343 6.01 -32.87 31.29
N LYS A 344 6.24 -32.34 32.50
CA LYS A 344 7.06 -33.00 33.52
C LYS A 344 6.28 -34.12 34.21
N ASP A 345 5.00 -33.90 34.50
CA ASP A 345 4.11 -34.92 35.06
C ASP A 345 3.84 -36.06 34.05
N ASP A 346 3.65 -35.74 32.76
CA ASP A 346 3.52 -36.75 31.71
C ASP A 346 4.80 -37.59 31.55
N GLN A 347 5.99 -36.97 31.61
CA GLN A 347 7.26 -37.70 31.52
C GLN A 347 7.51 -38.62 32.73
N VAL A 348 7.14 -38.19 33.94
CA VAL A 348 7.25 -39.01 35.15
C VAL A 348 6.27 -40.18 35.09
N SER A 349 5.02 -39.94 34.66
CA SER A 349 4.02 -41.01 34.50
C SER A 349 4.44 -42.05 33.46
N ILE A 350 5.00 -41.63 32.32
CA ILE A 350 5.47 -42.54 31.27
C ILE A 350 6.68 -43.37 31.75
N ALA A 351 7.60 -42.76 32.52
CA ALA A 351 8.76 -43.47 33.08
C ALA A 351 8.36 -44.51 34.15
N ASP A 352 7.36 -44.19 34.99
CA ASP A 352 6.81 -45.10 35.99
C ASP A 352 6.03 -46.26 35.32
N GLU A 353 5.34 -46.00 34.22
CA GLU A 353 4.64 -47.04 33.46
C GLU A 353 5.61 -47.98 32.73
N PHE A 354 6.69 -47.44 32.15
CA PHE A 354 7.74 -48.23 31.50
C PHE A 354 8.51 -49.11 32.49
N SER A 355 8.82 -48.60 33.69
CA SER A 355 9.51 -49.35 34.74
C SER A 355 8.61 -50.46 35.31
N ARG A 356 7.31 -50.22 35.48
CA ARG A 356 6.33 -51.26 35.85
C ARG A 356 6.22 -52.36 34.80
N GLN A 357 6.09 -52.01 33.51
CA GLN A 357 6.02 -53.01 32.44
C GLN A 357 7.32 -53.84 32.31
N SER A 358 8.48 -53.22 32.53
CA SER A 358 9.76 -53.92 32.54
C SER A 358 9.86 -54.93 33.69
N SER A 359 9.44 -54.54 34.90
CA SER A 359 9.40 -55.41 36.07
C SER A 359 8.42 -56.59 35.89
N GLU A 360 7.24 -56.33 35.32
CA GLU A 360 6.27 -57.40 35.02
C GLU A 360 6.78 -58.39 33.96
N ARG A 361 7.52 -57.92 32.94
CA ARG A 361 8.15 -58.81 31.95
C ARG A 361 9.23 -59.68 32.57
N SER A 362 10.09 -59.11 33.40
CA SER A 362 11.13 -59.84 34.14
C SER A 362 10.53 -60.94 35.03
N MET A 363 9.48 -60.63 35.81
CA MET A 363 8.80 -61.65 36.64
C MET A 363 8.15 -62.74 35.80
N LYS A 364 7.57 -62.42 34.63
CA LYS A 364 6.99 -63.43 33.73
C LYS A 364 8.06 -64.33 33.12
N GLU A 365 9.24 -63.82 32.80
CA GLU A 365 10.35 -64.63 32.30
C GLU A 365 10.92 -65.57 33.37
N VAL A 366 11.11 -65.09 34.60
CA VAL A 366 11.55 -65.93 35.73
C VAL A 366 10.54 -67.04 36.01
N LYS A 367 9.24 -66.71 36.03
CA LYS A 367 8.19 -67.72 36.25
C LYS A 367 8.12 -68.75 35.12
N LYS A 368 8.44 -68.33 33.89
CA LYS A 368 8.50 -69.22 32.71
C LYS A 368 9.73 -70.13 32.75
N SER A 369 10.88 -69.66 33.26
CA SER A 369 12.07 -70.50 33.45
C SER A 369 11.91 -71.52 34.58
N GLU A 370 11.23 -71.15 35.67
CA GLU A 370 10.88 -72.10 36.75
C GLU A 370 9.88 -73.17 36.26
N LEU A 371 8.90 -72.79 35.43
CA LEU A 371 7.96 -73.76 34.84
C LEU A 371 8.63 -74.69 33.83
N SER A 372 9.68 -74.25 33.11
CA SER A 372 10.46 -75.15 32.23
C SER A 372 11.36 -76.09 33.01
N SER A 373 11.98 -75.65 34.11
CA SER A 373 12.85 -76.53 34.92
C SER A 373 12.08 -77.61 35.67
N ILE A 374 10.83 -77.34 36.10
CA ILE A 374 9.95 -78.35 36.69
C ILE A 374 9.52 -79.40 35.65
N ARG A 375 9.38 -79.00 34.37
CA ARG A 375 8.93 -79.91 33.30
C ARG A 375 10.04 -80.83 32.76
N GLU A 376 11.30 -80.48 32.99
CA GLU A 376 12.47 -81.33 32.67
C GLU A 376 12.85 -82.30 33.80
N ALA A 377 12.23 -82.20 34.99
CA ALA A 377 12.49 -83.09 36.12
C ALA A 377 11.53 -84.30 36.22
N ASP A 378 10.49 -84.36 35.37
CA ASP A 378 9.46 -85.42 35.34
C ASP A 378 9.50 -86.28 34.04
N VAL A 379 10.65 -86.33 33.36
CA VAL A 379 10.97 -87.25 32.24
C VAL A 379 12.34 -87.86 32.49
#